data_AF-I9DRU1-F1
#
_entry.id   AF-I9DRU1-F1
#
_cell.length_a   1.000
_cell.length_b   1.000
_cell.length_c   1.000
_cell.angle_alpha   90.00
_cell.angle_beta   90.00
_cell.angle_gamma   90.00
#
_symmetry.space_group_name_H-M   'P 1'
#
loop_
_entity.id
_entity.type
_entity.pdbx_description
1 polymer ?
#
loop_
_entity_poly.entity_id
_entity_poly.type
_entity_poly.pdbx_seq_one_letter_code
_entity_poly.pdbx_strand_id
1 'polypeptide(L)'
;MKMSKLHTVVVAAAVSISLQAVAQSTRDTIQIAGSSSVLPFSSVAAEEFGNNFAQFKTPVVGSGGSSGGLRQFCQGVGTNTIDIANSSRPMRPGEVEACKANGVNSIIEVKIGYDGIVFASRIDAGDFALKPEHVFLAQAAQVPQNGKMVANPYTNWRQIDASLPDQNILLAIPGSNHGTREVYEEKVVVPGCQELPEVKAMSKDDQGKFCVAMRTDGRVVEIAGDYTETLARLQAQRDAIGVFGLTFYENNRDRIKVATVSGVVPTVDTVLSGQYPVARPLFFYVKGAHIGVIPGLQEFAEFFVADATSGFGSPLEAVGLIPLSDDEREQILQQIRSKQSL
;
A
#
# COMPACT_ATOMS: atom_id res chain seq x y z
N MET A 1 -20.18 -34.66 -90.92
CA MET A 1 -19.68 -33.71 -89.89
C MET A 1 -20.38 -34.06 -88.57
N LYS A 2 -19.88 -35.02 -87.79
CA LYS A 2 -18.86 -34.91 -86.73
C LYS A 2 -19.04 -33.72 -85.77
N MET A 3 -19.65 -34.05 -84.63
CA MET A 3 -19.36 -33.67 -83.24
C MET A 3 -18.99 -32.21 -82.91
N SER A 4 -19.76 -31.60 -82.01
CA SER A 4 -19.17 -31.08 -80.77
C SER A 4 -20.14 -31.26 -79.60
N LYS A 5 -19.67 -31.96 -78.56
CA LYS A 5 -20.30 -32.07 -77.24
C LYS A 5 -19.76 -30.90 -76.42
N LEU A 6 -20.63 -30.17 -75.73
CA LEU A 6 -20.23 -29.33 -74.61
C LEU A 6 -20.94 -29.85 -73.35
N HIS A 7 -20.19 -30.61 -72.55
CA HIS A 7 -20.59 -31.00 -71.20
C HIS A 7 -20.13 -29.87 -70.25
N THR A 8 -21.07 -29.11 -69.70
CA THR A 8 -20.79 -28.25 -68.55
C THR A 8 -21.00 -29.07 -67.29
N VAL A 9 -19.90 -29.62 -66.77
CA VAL A 9 -19.85 -30.23 -65.43
C VAL A 9 -19.74 -29.09 -64.42
N VAL A 10 -20.78 -28.89 -63.61
CA VAL A 10 -20.74 -28.02 -62.44
C VAL A 10 -20.00 -28.76 -61.33
N VAL A 11 -18.73 -28.41 -61.11
CA VAL A 11 -17.98 -28.83 -59.92
C VAL A 11 -18.38 -27.92 -58.77
N ALA A 12 -19.19 -28.42 -57.85
CA ALA A 12 -19.44 -27.77 -56.57
C ALA A 12 -18.20 -27.96 -55.68
N ALA A 13 -17.35 -26.92 -55.61
CA ALA A 13 -16.26 -26.87 -54.64
C ALA A 13 -16.83 -26.53 -53.26
N ALA A 14 -16.99 -27.53 -52.40
CA ALA A 14 -17.20 -27.32 -50.97
C ALA A 14 -15.92 -26.74 -50.36
N VAL A 15 -15.91 -25.43 -50.12
CA VAL A 15 -14.87 -24.77 -49.33
C VAL A 15 -15.16 -25.07 -47.87
N SER A 16 -14.47 -26.06 -47.32
CA SER A 16 -14.42 -26.35 -45.89
C SER A 16 -13.66 -25.20 -45.20
N ILE A 17 -14.39 -24.21 -44.69
CA ILE A 17 -13.81 -23.19 -43.78
C ILE A 17 -13.50 -23.91 -42.47
N SER A 18 -12.27 -24.38 -42.30
CA SER A 18 -11.76 -24.79 -41.00
C SER A 18 -11.60 -23.54 -40.14
N LEU A 19 -12.60 -23.27 -39.29
CA LEU A 19 -12.45 -22.36 -38.15
C LEU A 19 -11.40 -22.98 -37.22
N GLN A 20 -10.14 -22.61 -37.42
CA GLN A 20 -9.12 -22.79 -36.40
C GLN A 20 -9.47 -21.79 -35.30
N ALA A 21 -10.17 -22.26 -34.27
CA ALA A 21 -10.28 -21.54 -33.02
C ALA A 21 -8.85 -21.32 -32.54
N VAL A 22 -8.35 -20.09 -32.66
CA VAL A 22 -7.14 -19.67 -31.95
C VAL A 22 -7.51 -19.78 -30.48
N ALA A 23 -7.09 -20.88 -29.84
CA ALA A 23 -7.17 -21.00 -28.39
C ALA A 23 -6.33 -19.85 -27.84
N GLN A 24 -7.01 -18.78 -27.42
CA GLN A 24 -6.38 -17.68 -26.74
C GLN A 24 -5.85 -18.28 -25.44
N SER A 25 -4.53 -18.49 -25.38
CA SER A 25 -3.85 -19.06 -24.22
C SER A 25 -4.24 -18.21 -23.02
N THR A 26 -5.15 -18.71 -22.19
CA THR A 26 -5.47 -18.08 -20.91
C THR A 26 -4.20 -18.14 -20.08
N ARG A 27 -3.79 -16.98 -19.58
CA ARG A 27 -2.65 -16.90 -18.66
C ARG A 27 -2.99 -17.71 -17.41
N ASP A 28 -2.04 -18.51 -16.95
CA ASP A 28 -2.22 -19.49 -15.87
C ASP A 28 -1.58 -19.06 -14.54
N THR A 29 -1.06 -17.84 -14.48
CA THR A 29 -0.56 -17.19 -13.26
C THR A 29 -1.52 -16.08 -12.87
N ILE A 30 -1.59 -15.67 -11.60
CA ILE A 30 -2.27 -14.43 -11.15
C ILE A 30 -1.30 -13.25 -11.24
N GLN A 31 -1.74 -12.09 -11.76
CA GLN A 31 -0.98 -10.84 -11.85
C GLN A 31 -1.57 -9.84 -10.86
N ILE A 32 -0.71 -9.35 -9.98
CA ILE A 32 -1.06 -8.36 -8.95
C ILE A 32 -0.18 -7.14 -9.17
N ALA A 33 -0.74 -5.93 -9.09
CA ALA A 33 0.05 -4.71 -9.05
C ALA A 33 -0.57 -3.63 -8.16
N GLY A 34 0.22 -2.70 -7.63
CA GLY A 34 -0.30 -1.50 -6.98
C GLY A 34 0.52 -1.02 -5.80
N SER A 35 -0.14 -0.78 -4.68
CA SER A 35 0.46 -0.17 -3.48
C SER A 35 1.79 -0.81 -3.07
N SER A 36 2.83 0.01 -2.94
CA SER A 36 4.12 -0.37 -2.35
C SER A 36 3.99 -0.76 -0.89
N SER A 37 2.93 -0.32 -0.22
CA SER A 37 2.67 -0.62 1.18
C SER A 37 1.96 -1.95 1.38
N VAL A 38 1.19 -2.40 0.38
CA VAL A 38 0.58 -3.72 0.39
C VAL A 38 1.53 -4.78 -0.21
N LEU A 39 2.52 -4.35 -0.99
CA LEU A 39 3.48 -5.21 -1.68
C LEU A 39 4.10 -6.30 -0.78
N PRO A 40 4.66 -6.00 0.40
CA PRO A 40 5.27 -7.03 1.25
C PRO A 40 4.26 -8.11 1.66
N PHE A 41 3.04 -7.72 2.02
CA PHE A 41 1.99 -8.64 2.42
C PHE A 41 1.53 -9.51 1.24
N SER A 42 1.33 -8.91 0.07
CA SER A 42 0.96 -9.68 -1.12
C SER A 42 2.05 -10.61 -1.60
N SER A 43 3.32 -10.24 -1.48
CA SER A 43 4.44 -11.12 -1.81
C SER A 43 4.48 -12.34 -0.90
N VAL A 44 4.34 -12.16 0.42
CA VAL A 44 4.28 -13.28 1.38
C VAL A 44 3.05 -14.15 1.10
N ALA A 45 1.86 -13.56 0.92
CA ALA A 45 0.66 -14.33 0.60
C ALA A 45 0.79 -15.11 -0.72
N ALA A 46 1.44 -14.53 -1.73
CA ALA A 46 1.68 -15.20 -3.01
C ALA A 46 2.63 -16.40 -2.87
N GLU A 47 3.73 -16.24 -2.12
CA GLU A 47 4.69 -17.31 -1.85
C GLU A 47 4.03 -18.45 -1.06
N GLU A 48 3.34 -18.11 0.04
CA GLU A 48 2.60 -19.08 0.86
C GLU A 48 1.53 -19.81 0.04
N PHE A 49 0.82 -19.11 -0.85
CA PHE A 49 -0.16 -19.74 -1.73
C PHE A 49 0.48 -20.74 -2.69
N GLY A 50 1.60 -20.37 -3.33
CA GLY A 50 2.34 -21.28 -4.21
C GLY A 50 2.89 -22.51 -3.49
N ASN A 51 3.26 -22.37 -2.22
CA ASN A 51 3.74 -23.47 -1.39
C ASN A 51 2.61 -24.41 -0.93
N ASN A 52 1.40 -23.89 -0.72
CA ASN A 52 0.26 -24.65 -0.20
C ASN A 52 -0.65 -25.24 -1.29
N PHE A 53 -0.63 -24.72 -2.51
CA PHE A 53 -1.50 -25.15 -3.61
C PHE A 53 -0.71 -25.47 -4.89
N ALA A 54 -0.09 -26.66 -4.93
CA ALA A 54 0.77 -27.10 -6.03
C ALA A 54 0.10 -27.11 -7.43
N GLN A 55 -1.23 -27.11 -7.49
CA GLN A 55 -2.00 -27.00 -8.75
C GLN A 55 -2.05 -25.58 -9.33
N PHE A 56 -1.69 -24.55 -8.57
CA PHE A 56 -1.68 -23.17 -9.00
C PHE A 56 -0.25 -22.62 -9.06
N LYS A 57 0.03 -21.76 -10.04
CA LYS A 57 1.31 -21.05 -10.09
C LYS A 57 1.33 -19.92 -9.05
N THR A 58 2.48 -19.72 -8.42
CA THR A 58 2.74 -18.58 -7.54
C THR A 58 2.35 -17.26 -8.22
N PRO A 59 1.47 -16.44 -7.62
CA PRO A 59 1.12 -15.13 -8.15
C PRO A 59 2.35 -14.24 -8.36
N VAL A 60 2.32 -13.43 -9.42
CA VAL A 60 3.34 -12.42 -9.68
C VAL A 60 2.87 -11.10 -9.12
N VAL A 61 3.65 -10.51 -8.23
CA VAL A 61 3.30 -9.29 -7.50
C VAL A 61 4.22 -8.15 -7.90
N GLY A 62 3.65 -7.10 -8.47
CA GLY A 62 4.32 -5.87 -8.87
C GLY A 62 3.98 -4.68 -7.97
N SER A 63 4.91 -3.72 -7.89
CA SER A 63 4.65 -2.40 -7.33
C SER A 63 4.13 -1.43 -8.39
N GLY A 64 3.74 -0.23 -7.99
CA GLY A 64 3.25 0.83 -8.89
C GLY A 64 2.45 1.93 -8.21
N GLY A 65 2.25 1.85 -6.88
CA GLY A 65 1.40 2.74 -6.10
C GLY A 65 -0.09 2.44 -6.30
N SER A 66 -0.91 2.75 -5.30
CA SER A 66 -2.35 2.43 -5.30
C SER A 66 -3.06 2.97 -6.55
N SER A 67 -2.88 4.25 -6.86
CA SER A 67 -3.49 4.88 -8.05
C SER A 67 -2.95 4.29 -9.37
N GLY A 68 -1.67 3.87 -9.41
CA GLY A 68 -1.08 3.26 -10.60
C GLY A 68 -1.63 1.86 -10.88
N GLY A 69 -1.69 1.02 -9.83
CA GLY A 69 -2.28 -0.32 -9.89
C GLY A 69 -3.76 -0.29 -10.23
N LEU A 70 -4.54 0.59 -9.59
CA LEU A 70 -5.97 0.77 -9.90
C LEU A 70 -6.19 1.21 -11.35
N ARG A 71 -5.36 2.11 -11.89
CA ARG A 71 -5.42 2.47 -13.32
C ARG A 71 -5.16 1.27 -14.22
N GLN A 72 -4.14 0.46 -13.93
CA GLN A 72 -3.85 -0.76 -14.71
C GLN A 72 -4.99 -1.78 -14.63
N PHE A 73 -5.56 -1.97 -13.43
CA PHE A 73 -6.70 -2.84 -13.19
C PHE A 73 -7.93 -2.41 -14.00
N CYS A 74 -8.21 -1.12 -14.08
CA CYS A 74 -9.35 -0.56 -14.83
C CYS A 74 -9.17 -0.56 -16.35
N GLN A 75 -8.09 -1.12 -16.94
CA GLN A 75 -7.87 -1.11 -18.41
C GLN A 75 -8.71 -2.13 -19.19
N GLY A 76 -9.63 -2.83 -18.52
CA GLY A 76 -10.56 -3.79 -19.12
C GLY A 76 -10.46 -5.18 -18.52
N VAL A 77 -11.18 -6.13 -19.13
CA VAL A 77 -11.33 -7.51 -18.64
C VAL A 77 -10.49 -8.55 -19.39
N GLY A 78 -9.70 -8.13 -20.38
CA GLY A 78 -8.81 -9.03 -21.12
C GLY A 78 -7.73 -9.66 -20.21
N THR A 79 -7.28 -10.87 -20.55
CA THR A 79 -6.24 -11.60 -19.79
C THR A 79 -4.85 -10.96 -19.84
N ASN A 80 -4.69 -9.93 -20.68
CA ASN A 80 -3.53 -9.04 -20.76
C ASN A 80 -3.53 -7.93 -19.68
N THR A 81 -4.58 -7.83 -18.87
CA THR A 81 -4.67 -6.90 -17.73
C THR A 81 -4.42 -7.64 -16.41
N ILE A 82 -4.07 -6.91 -15.36
CA ILE A 82 -3.89 -7.50 -14.02
C ILE A 82 -5.22 -7.97 -13.42
N ASP A 83 -5.16 -8.96 -12.55
CA ASP A 83 -6.34 -9.58 -11.91
C ASP A 83 -6.65 -8.93 -10.57
N ILE A 84 -5.59 -8.46 -9.87
CA ILE A 84 -5.69 -7.86 -8.54
C ILE A 84 -4.97 -6.51 -8.52
N ALA A 85 -5.63 -5.48 -7.98
CA ALA A 85 -5.01 -4.21 -7.64
C ALA A 85 -4.82 -4.05 -6.13
N ASN A 86 -3.57 -3.96 -5.70
CA ASN A 86 -3.21 -3.63 -4.32
C ASN A 86 -3.44 -2.14 -4.03
N SER A 87 -4.04 -1.82 -2.89
CA SER A 87 -4.33 -0.43 -2.52
C SER A 87 -4.22 -0.18 -1.02
N SER A 88 -3.52 0.90 -0.68
CA SER A 88 -3.39 1.41 0.68
C SER A 88 -4.55 2.31 1.14
N ARG A 89 -5.62 2.37 0.35
CA ARG A 89 -6.82 3.17 0.61
C ARG A 89 -8.01 2.56 -0.12
N PRO A 90 -9.24 2.93 0.25
CA PRO A 90 -10.41 2.60 -0.57
C PRO A 90 -10.26 3.16 -2.00
N MET A 91 -10.82 2.44 -2.97
CA MET A 91 -10.98 2.90 -4.35
C MET A 91 -11.90 4.13 -4.34
N ARG A 92 -11.49 5.21 -5.01
CA ARG A 92 -12.28 6.44 -5.04
C ARG A 92 -13.48 6.25 -5.98
N PRO A 93 -14.61 6.94 -5.75
CA PRO A 93 -15.77 6.85 -6.64
C PRO A 93 -15.43 7.09 -8.11
N GLY A 94 -14.58 8.09 -8.42
CA GLY A 94 -14.14 8.34 -9.79
C GLY A 94 -13.28 7.23 -10.41
N GLU A 95 -12.58 6.44 -9.59
CA GLU A 95 -11.83 5.26 -10.07
C GLU A 95 -12.77 4.08 -10.33
N VAL A 96 -13.79 3.88 -9.50
CA VAL A 96 -14.87 2.89 -9.73
C VAL A 96 -15.58 3.18 -11.04
N GLU A 97 -15.98 4.44 -11.27
CA GLU A 97 -16.64 4.83 -12.52
C GLU A 97 -15.73 4.67 -13.74
N ALA A 98 -14.43 4.99 -13.61
CA ALA A 98 -13.46 4.75 -14.69
C ALA A 98 -13.31 3.25 -15.02
N CYS A 99 -13.32 2.38 -14.01
CA CYS A 99 -13.33 0.93 -14.20
C CYS A 99 -14.59 0.46 -14.94
N LYS A 100 -15.78 0.90 -14.50
CA LYS A 100 -17.08 0.55 -15.13
C LYS A 100 -17.14 1.02 -16.59
N ALA A 101 -16.66 2.22 -16.88
CA ALA A 101 -16.57 2.76 -18.24
C ALA A 101 -15.70 1.89 -19.19
N ASN A 102 -14.72 1.16 -18.64
CA ASN A 102 -13.85 0.24 -19.37
C ASN A 102 -14.33 -1.23 -19.28
N GLY A 103 -15.57 -1.47 -18.84
CA GLY A 103 -16.19 -2.80 -18.76
C GLY A 103 -15.80 -3.62 -17.53
N VAL A 104 -15.04 -3.06 -16.59
CA VAL A 104 -14.71 -3.70 -15.31
C VAL A 104 -15.86 -3.46 -14.33
N ASN A 105 -16.97 -4.19 -14.52
CA ASN A 105 -18.22 -4.00 -13.79
C ASN A 105 -18.33 -4.80 -12.49
N SER A 106 -17.47 -5.80 -12.29
CA SER A 106 -17.41 -6.62 -11.08
C SER A 106 -16.07 -6.40 -10.40
N ILE A 107 -16.09 -5.59 -9.34
CA ILE A 107 -14.92 -5.19 -8.55
C ILE A 107 -15.17 -5.65 -7.13
N ILE A 108 -14.49 -6.72 -6.72
CA ILE A 108 -14.62 -7.25 -5.36
C ILE A 108 -13.57 -6.53 -4.50
N GLU A 109 -14.02 -5.74 -3.54
CA GLU A 109 -13.14 -5.09 -2.56
C GLU A 109 -12.79 -6.09 -1.45
N VAL A 110 -11.51 -6.24 -1.17
CA VAL A 110 -11.01 -7.11 -0.11
C VAL A 110 -10.14 -6.29 0.82
N LYS A 111 -10.68 -5.95 1.99
CA LYS A 111 -9.88 -5.39 3.08
C LYS A 111 -9.04 -6.52 3.68
N ILE A 112 -7.75 -6.29 3.88
CA ILE A 112 -6.82 -7.33 4.38
C ILE A 112 -6.39 -7.12 5.82
N GLY A 113 -6.53 -5.90 6.34
CA GLY A 113 -6.04 -5.53 7.65
C GLY A 113 -5.73 -4.04 7.70
N TYR A 114 -4.86 -3.69 8.63
CA TYR A 114 -4.42 -2.32 8.82
C TYR A 114 -2.91 -2.23 8.84
N ASP A 115 -2.43 -1.04 8.54
CA ASP A 115 -1.07 -0.61 8.81
C ASP A 115 -1.13 0.55 9.80
N GLY A 116 -0.19 0.60 10.73
CA GLY A 116 -0.11 1.63 11.78
C GLY A 116 1.34 2.02 11.99
N ILE A 117 1.67 3.29 11.81
CA ILE A 117 3.04 3.79 11.86
C ILE A 117 3.28 4.59 13.13
N VAL A 118 4.36 4.27 13.83
CA VAL A 118 4.72 4.86 15.11
C VAL A 118 6.02 5.63 15.01
N PHE A 119 6.16 6.61 15.89
CA PHE A 119 7.40 7.32 16.14
C PHE A 119 7.95 6.78 17.47
N ALA A 120 9.06 6.07 17.43
CA ALA A 120 9.65 5.49 18.61
C ALA A 120 11.00 6.13 18.93
N SER A 121 11.36 6.10 20.21
CA SER A 121 12.63 6.55 20.76
C SER A 121 13.11 5.55 21.80
N ARG A 122 14.35 5.65 22.27
CA ARG A 122 14.79 4.82 23.40
C ARG A 122 13.96 5.11 24.65
N ILE A 123 13.81 4.13 25.53
CA ILE A 123 13.07 4.28 26.79
C ILE A 123 13.61 5.44 27.65
N ASP A 124 14.93 5.66 27.64
CA ASP A 124 15.65 6.70 28.39
C ASP A 124 15.79 8.06 27.66
N ALA A 125 15.17 8.21 26.48
CA ALA A 125 15.07 9.47 25.74
C ALA A 125 13.90 10.35 26.25
N GLY A 126 13.70 11.53 25.66
CA GLY A 126 12.56 12.39 26.00
C GLY A 126 11.21 11.76 25.65
N ASP A 127 10.15 12.17 26.34
CA ASP A 127 8.78 11.80 26.00
C ASP A 127 8.22 12.77 24.96
N PHE A 128 7.65 12.24 23.89
CA PHE A 128 7.17 13.03 22.75
C PHE A 128 5.65 12.97 22.64
N ALA A 129 5.03 14.14 22.57
CA ALA A 129 3.64 14.32 22.19
C ALA A 129 3.58 15.03 20.83
N LEU A 130 3.73 14.25 19.76
CA LEU A 130 3.88 14.77 18.41
C LEU A 130 2.53 15.18 17.81
N LYS A 131 2.60 16.19 16.95
CA LYS A 131 1.57 16.53 15.97
C LYS A 131 2.16 16.48 14.56
N PRO A 132 1.35 16.32 13.51
CA PRO A 132 1.83 16.36 12.12
C PRO A 132 2.75 17.54 11.81
N GLU A 133 2.43 18.73 12.31
CA GLU A 133 3.21 19.96 12.10
C GLU A 133 4.61 19.85 12.72
N HIS A 134 4.75 19.23 13.89
CA HIS A 134 6.05 19.05 14.53
C HIS A 134 6.98 18.18 13.69
N VAL A 135 6.45 17.09 13.14
CA VAL A 135 7.20 16.16 12.30
C VAL A 135 7.58 16.80 10.96
N PHE A 136 6.65 17.53 10.34
CA PHE A 136 6.95 18.31 9.14
C PHE A 136 8.08 19.32 9.39
N LEU A 137 7.97 20.15 10.42
CA LEU A 137 8.97 21.18 10.75
C LEU A 137 10.33 20.58 11.14
N ALA A 138 10.37 19.35 11.66
CA ALA A 138 11.61 18.65 11.92
C ALA A 138 12.30 18.18 10.62
N GLN A 139 11.52 17.66 9.65
CA GLN A 139 12.10 17.09 8.44
C GLN A 139 12.31 18.07 7.28
N ALA A 140 11.51 19.12 7.20
CA ALA A 140 11.36 19.92 5.99
C ALA A 140 12.68 20.53 5.52
N ALA A 141 12.90 20.59 4.20
CA ALA A 141 14.05 21.30 3.63
C ALA A 141 13.99 22.81 3.93
N GLN A 142 12.79 23.38 3.85
CA GLN A 142 12.52 24.78 4.09
C GLN A 142 11.30 24.95 4.99
N VAL A 143 11.31 26.02 5.78
CA VAL A 143 10.19 26.39 6.66
C VAL A 143 9.89 27.88 6.50
N PRO A 144 8.64 28.32 6.75
CA PRO A 144 8.33 29.74 6.78
C PRO A 144 8.96 30.42 8.00
N GLN A 145 9.64 31.53 7.76
CA GLN A 145 10.17 32.41 8.80
C GLN A 145 10.04 33.87 8.34
N ASN A 146 9.35 34.69 9.13
CA ASN A 146 9.12 36.12 8.83
C ASN A 146 8.57 36.38 7.42
N GLY A 147 7.61 35.56 6.97
CA GLY A 147 6.96 35.70 5.66
C GLY A 147 7.80 35.24 4.46
N LYS A 148 8.93 34.55 4.69
CA LYS A 148 9.77 33.96 3.64
C LYS A 148 10.04 32.50 3.91
N MET A 149 10.21 31.70 2.85
CA MET A 149 10.75 30.35 2.99
C MET A 149 12.27 30.43 3.15
N VAL A 150 12.78 29.80 4.20
CA VAL A 150 14.21 29.74 4.52
C VAL A 150 14.63 28.29 4.69
N ALA A 151 15.91 27.99 4.50
CA ALA A 151 16.47 26.69 4.87
C ALA A 151 16.17 26.42 6.36
N ASN A 152 15.75 25.19 6.66
CA ASN A 152 15.24 24.84 7.98
C ASN A 152 16.28 25.09 9.10
N PRO A 153 16.07 26.07 9.98
CA PRO A 153 17.04 26.45 11.01
C PRO A 153 16.92 25.58 12.27
N TYR A 154 15.85 24.78 12.39
CA TYR A 154 15.59 24.01 13.61
C TYR A 154 16.63 22.89 13.75
N THR A 155 17.22 22.81 14.93
CA THR A 155 18.24 21.82 15.28
C THR A 155 17.84 21.01 16.51
N ASN A 156 16.85 21.47 17.26
CA ASN A 156 16.36 20.88 18.50
C ASN A 156 14.82 20.94 18.53
N TRP A 157 14.18 19.91 19.07
CA TRP A 157 12.71 19.79 19.10
C TRP A 157 12.03 20.92 19.87
N ARG A 158 12.65 21.44 20.93
CA ARG A 158 12.11 22.57 21.70
C ARG A 158 12.06 23.88 20.90
N GLN A 159 12.84 24.00 19.82
CA GLN A 159 12.79 25.16 18.92
C GLN A 159 11.55 25.13 18.01
N ILE A 160 11.00 23.93 17.75
CA ILE A 160 9.77 23.75 17.00
C ILE A 160 8.57 24.06 17.90
N ASP A 161 8.57 23.51 19.12
CA ASP A 161 7.50 23.70 20.10
C ASP A 161 8.07 23.55 21.52
N ALA A 162 7.78 24.51 22.40
CA ALA A 162 8.32 24.54 23.77
C ALA A 162 7.87 23.36 24.65
N SER A 163 6.77 22.69 24.29
CA SER A 163 6.27 21.49 24.97
C SER A 163 7.08 20.23 24.66
N LEU A 164 7.91 20.25 23.62
CA LEU A 164 8.74 19.11 23.24
C LEU A 164 10.04 19.04 24.06
N PRO A 165 10.65 17.85 24.18
CA PRO A 165 11.92 17.66 24.86
C PRO A 165 13.04 18.55 24.32
N ASP A 166 13.94 18.97 25.21
CA ASP A 166 15.23 19.57 24.83
C ASP A 166 16.16 18.47 24.31
N GLN A 167 15.94 18.08 23.05
CA GLN A 167 16.63 16.98 22.37
C GLN A 167 16.97 17.42 20.94
N ASN A 168 18.16 17.06 20.46
CA ASN A 168 18.54 17.35 19.08
C ASN A 168 17.60 16.63 18.11
N ILE A 169 17.32 17.26 16.97
CA ILE A 169 16.54 16.64 15.92
C ILE A 169 17.43 15.62 15.21
N LEU A 170 17.06 14.35 15.34
CA LEU A 170 17.59 13.24 14.58
C LEU A 170 16.44 12.29 14.25
N LEU A 171 15.95 12.35 13.02
CA LEU A 171 14.88 11.50 12.51
C LEU A 171 15.46 10.39 11.63
N ALA A 172 15.24 9.14 12.01
CA ALA A 172 15.50 7.97 11.17
C ALA A 172 14.17 7.54 10.53
N ILE A 173 14.02 7.85 9.24
CA ILE A 173 12.78 7.60 8.50
C ILE A 173 13.00 6.48 7.48
N PRO A 174 11.95 5.78 7.03
CA PRO A 174 12.08 4.75 6.02
C PRO A 174 12.48 5.38 4.69
N GLY A 175 13.31 4.68 3.92
CA GLY A 175 13.66 5.05 2.55
C GLY A 175 12.45 5.01 1.62
N SER A 176 12.58 5.62 0.45
CA SER A 176 11.53 5.66 -0.59
C SER A 176 11.09 4.28 -1.12
N ASN A 177 11.85 3.23 -0.83
CA ASN A 177 11.53 1.84 -1.15
C ASN A 177 10.63 1.15 -0.10
N HIS A 178 10.26 1.81 1.00
CA HIS A 178 9.43 1.25 2.07
C HIS A 178 7.99 1.74 2.02
N GLY A 179 7.02 0.84 2.20
CA GLY A 179 5.60 1.21 2.32
C GLY A 179 5.31 2.21 3.44
N THR A 180 6.01 2.07 4.55
CA THR A 180 5.98 2.97 5.72
C THR A 180 6.28 4.41 5.36
N ARG A 181 7.14 4.64 4.35
CA ARG A 181 7.46 5.99 3.87
C ARG A 181 6.22 6.67 3.32
N GLU A 182 5.41 5.95 2.56
CA GLU A 182 4.14 6.45 2.01
C GLU A 182 3.19 6.89 3.13
N VAL A 183 3.02 6.08 4.18
CA VAL A 183 2.14 6.43 5.31
C VAL A 183 2.67 7.64 6.08
N TYR A 184 3.97 7.64 6.38
CA TYR A 184 4.64 8.74 7.06
C TYR A 184 4.43 10.06 6.31
N GLU A 185 4.56 10.05 4.98
CA GLU A 185 4.31 11.22 4.16
C GLU A 185 2.83 11.61 4.12
N GLU A 186 1.94 10.68 3.74
CA GLU A 186 0.52 10.98 3.49
C GLU A 186 -0.27 11.31 4.76
N LYS A 187 0.07 10.70 5.90
CA LYS A 187 -0.68 10.84 7.16
C LYS A 187 -0.05 11.82 8.14
N VAL A 188 1.22 12.19 7.95
CA VAL A 188 1.93 13.06 8.91
C VAL A 188 2.57 14.25 8.23
N VAL A 189 3.51 14.04 7.31
CA VAL A 189 4.27 15.14 6.70
C VAL A 189 3.38 16.06 5.89
N VAL A 190 2.59 15.52 4.96
CA VAL A 190 1.75 16.30 4.06
C VAL A 190 0.65 17.04 4.85
N PRO A 191 -0.10 16.41 5.78
CA PRO A 191 -1.04 17.14 6.63
C PRO A 191 -0.39 18.24 7.45
N GLY A 192 0.75 17.96 8.12
CA GLY A 192 1.46 18.95 8.93
C GLY A 192 1.98 20.14 8.12
N CYS A 193 2.46 19.88 6.90
CA CYS A 193 2.86 20.89 5.94
C CYS A 193 1.68 21.75 5.48
N GLN A 194 0.56 21.10 5.15
CA GLN A 194 -0.63 21.75 4.60
C GLN A 194 -1.36 22.62 5.61
N GLU A 195 -1.04 22.55 6.90
CA GLU A 195 -1.57 23.48 7.90
C GLU A 195 -0.91 24.87 7.86
N LEU A 196 0.29 24.99 7.29
CA LEU A 196 1.01 26.25 7.21
C LEU A 196 0.34 27.23 6.22
N PRO A 197 0.04 28.48 6.63
CA PRO A 197 -0.60 29.47 5.76
C PRO A 197 0.15 29.71 4.44
N GLU A 198 1.48 29.74 4.48
CA GLU A 198 2.33 29.95 3.33
C GLU A 198 2.25 28.79 2.33
N VAL A 199 2.06 27.56 2.81
CA VAL A 199 1.86 26.37 1.97
C VAL A 199 0.46 26.35 1.38
N LYS A 200 -0.57 26.71 2.16
CA LYS A 200 -1.95 26.83 1.67
C LYS A 200 -2.07 27.81 0.50
N ALA A 201 -1.21 28.83 0.43
CA ALA A 201 -1.14 29.80 -0.64
C ALA A 201 -0.44 29.31 -1.94
N MET A 202 0.24 28.16 -1.90
CA MET A 202 0.89 27.56 -3.07
C MET A 202 -0.12 26.82 -3.97
N SER A 203 0.27 26.58 -5.23
CA SER A 203 -0.47 25.67 -6.11
C SER A 203 -0.47 24.23 -5.56
N LYS A 204 -1.47 23.42 -5.92
CA LYS A 204 -1.54 22.02 -5.45
C LYS A 204 -0.34 21.17 -5.88
N ASP A 205 0.18 21.41 -7.08
CA ASP A 205 1.36 20.70 -7.60
C ASP A 205 2.64 21.09 -6.83
N ASP A 206 2.77 22.37 -6.46
CA ASP A 206 3.91 22.86 -5.69
C ASP A 206 3.83 22.42 -4.22
N GLN A 207 2.63 22.37 -3.63
CA GLN A 207 2.41 21.87 -2.27
C GLN A 207 2.97 20.44 -2.13
N GLY A 208 2.66 19.56 -3.08
CA GLY A 208 3.12 18.17 -3.04
C GLY A 208 4.65 18.06 -2.98
N LYS A 209 5.34 18.74 -3.90
CA LYS A 209 6.81 18.74 -3.96
C LYS A 209 7.45 19.41 -2.75
N PHE A 210 6.87 20.52 -2.30
CA PHE A 210 7.37 21.26 -1.14
C PHE A 210 7.26 20.45 0.13
N CYS A 211 6.10 19.84 0.39
CA CYS A 211 5.83 19.14 1.64
C CYS A 211 6.73 17.91 1.87
N VAL A 212 7.06 17.18 0.80
CA VAL A 212 7.93 16.00 0.90
C VAL A 212 9.41 16.31 0.76
N ALA A 213 9.79 17.56 0.47
CA ALA A 213 11.18 17.97 0.38
C ALA A 213 11.83 17.97 1.77
N MET A 214 12.92 17.21 1.91
CA MET A 214 13.62 17.03 3.18
C MET A 214 14.93 17.79 3.24
N ARG A 215 15.30 18.19 4.46
CA ARG A 215 16.64 18.72 4.76
C ARG A 215 17.72 17.69 4.48
N THR A 216 18.90 18.16 4.08
CA THR A 216 20.07 17.33 3.74
C THR A 216 21.25 17.54 4.69
N ASP A 217 21.01 18.14 5.85
CA ASP A 217 22.03 18.50 6.84
C ASP A 217 22.33 17.38 7.87
N GLY A 218 21.90 16.15 7.58
CA GLY A 218 22.16 14.96 8.40
C GLY A 218 21.22 14.76 9.60
N ARG A 219 20.24 15.65 9.81
CA ARG A 219 19.22 15.52 10.87
C ARG A 219 18.07 14.60 10.51
N VAL A 220 17.86 14.39 9.21
CA VAL A 220 16.97 13.35 8.69
C VAL A 220 17.84 12.34 7.97
N VAL A 221 17.68 11.07 8.33
CA VAL A 221 18.40 9.96 7.73
C VAL A 221 17.37 8.97 7.21
N GLU A 222 17.47 8.68 5.92
CA GLU A 222 16.69 7.63 5.29
C GLU A 222 17.34 6.27 5.54
N ILE A 223 16.53 5.31 5.98
CA ILE A 223 16.93 3.93 6.23
C ILE A 223 16.36 3.07 5.11
N ALA A 224 17.25 2.60 4.23
CA ALA A 224 16.86 1.75 3.10
C ALA A 224 16.67 0.28 3.51
N GLY A 225 17.37 -0.16 4.56
CA GLY A 225 17.27 -1.51 5.12
C GLY A 225 16.01 -1.73 5.94
N ASP A 226 15.94 -2.85 6.66
CA ASP A 226 14.80 -3.21 7.49
C ASP A 226 14.69 -2.37 8.78
N TYR A 227 13.64 -2.61 9.56
CA TYR A 227 13.45 -1.93 10.85
C TYR A 227 14.52 -2.23 11.89
N THR A 228 15.30 -3.30 11.75
CA THR A 228 16.39 -3.61 12.68
C THR A 228 17.55 -2.63 12.53
N GLU A 229 17.77 -2.09 11.31
CA GLU A 229 18.72 -0.99 11.08
C GLU A 229 18.29 0.28 11.82
N THR A 230 17.01 0.65 11.70
CA THR A 230 16.44 1.79 12.46
C THR A 230 16.60 1.54 13.95
N LEU A 231 16.24 0.36 14.47
CA LEU A 231 16.37 0.01 15.88
C LEU A 231 17.82 0.11 16.39
N ALA A 232 18.78 -0.41 15.63
CA ALA A 232 20.20 -0.30 15.95
C ALA A 232 20.65 1.17 16.03
N ARG A 233 20.13 2.03 15.15
CA ARG A 233 20.39 3.47 15.18
C ARG A 233 19.83 4.14 16.43
N LEU A 234 18.59 3.82 16.85
CA LEU A 234 18.06 4.32 18.13
C LEU A 234 18.97 3.92 19.29
N GLN A 235 19.47 2.68 19.31
CA GLN A 235 20.37 2.23 20.37
C GLN A 235 21.71 2.95 20.35
N ALA A 236 22.26 3.26 19.17
CA ALA A 236 23.54 3.96 19.04
C ALA A 236 23.42 5.47 19.32
N GLN A 237 22.28 6.08 18.99
CA GLN A 237 22.10 7.53 19.00
C GLN A 237 20.92 7.92 19.89
N ARG A 238 21.22 8.38 21.11
CA ARG A 238 20.22 8.70 22.13
C ARG A 238 19.12 9.65 21.65
N ASP A 239 19.47 10.62 20.81
CA ASP A 239 18.56 11.65 20.33
C ASP A 239 17.69 11.20 19.14
N ALA A 240 17.89 9.98 18.62
CA ALA A 240 17.15 9.50 17.46
C ALA A 240 15.69 9.18 17.78
N ILE A 241 14.81 9.61 16.88
CA ILE A 241 13.44 9.10 16.77
C ILE A 241 13.36 8.30 15.47
N GLY A 242 12.96 7.04 15.56
CA GLY A 242 12.73 6.17 14.41
C GLY A 242 11.26 6.05 14.08
N VAL A 243 10.98 5.81 12.80
CA VAL A 243 9.63 5.57 12.29
C VAL A 243 9.49 4.08 11.96
N PHE A 244 8.50 3.42 12.55
CA PHE A 244 8.29 1.97 12.49
C PHE A 244 6.84 1.60 12.20
N GLY A 245 6.61 0.36 11.76
CA GLY A 245 5.30 -0.27 11.90
C GLY A 245 5.00 -0.60 13.37
N LEU A 246 3.74 -0.50 13.77
CA LEU A 246 3.27 -0.71 15.13
C LEU A 246 3.65 -2.10 15.65
N THR A 247 3.42 -3.15 14.87
CA THR A 247 3.75 -4.53 15.25
C THR A 247 5.24 -4.70 15.57
N PHE A 248 6.14 -4.00 14.85
CA PHE A 248 7.56 -4.04 15.16
C PHE A 248 7.86 -3.41 16.52
N TYR A 249 7.19 -2.30 16.85
CA TYR A 249 7.29 -1.71 18.18
C TYR A 249 6.74 -2.63 19.27
N GLU A 250 5.58 -3.26 19.05
CA GLU A 250 4.98 -4.20 20.00
C GLU A 250 5.97 -5.30 20.41
N ASN A 251 6.72 -5.81 19.44
CA ASN A 251 7.74 -6.84 19.64
C ASN A 251 9.06 -6.34 20.29
N ASN A 252 9.20 -5.02 20.51
CA ASN A 252 10.42 -4.40 21.04
C ASN A 252 10.14 -3.37 22.16
N ARG A 253 8.98 -3.48 22.84
CA ARG A 253 8.56 -2.59 23.94
C ARG A 253 9.53 -2.53 25.13
N ASP A 254 10.37 -3.54 25.29
CA ASP A 254 11.41 -3.62 26.31
C ASP A 254 12.61 -2.70 26.04
N ARG A 255 12.76 -2.21 24.79
CA ARG A 255 13.91 -1.41 24.32
C ARG A 255 13.54 0.01 23.90
N ILE A 256 12.34 0.18 23.37
CA ILE A 256 11.88 1.46 22.80
C ILE A 256 10.50 1.83 23.35
N LYS A 257 10.21 3.13 23.34
CA LYS A 257 8.91 3.72 23.66
C LYS A 257 8.38 4.53 22.49
N VAL A 258 7.07 4.68 22.40
CA VAL A 258 6.39 5.42 21.32
C VAL A 258 5.92 6.80 21.76
N ALA A 259 5.98 7.75 20.84
CA ALA A 259 5.34 9.04 20.97
C ALA A 259 3.82 8.89 20.77
N THR A 260 3.04 9.75 21.43
CA THR A 260 1.65 9.95 20.99
C THR A 260 1.65 10.78 19.72
N VAL A 261 0.68 10.53 18.83
CA VAL A 261 0.43 11.41 17.68
C VAL A 261 -0.96 12.01 17.82
N SER A 262 -1.05 13.34 17.79
CA SER A 262 -2.27 14.10 18.02
C SER A 262 -2.99 13.71 19.33
N GLY A 263 -2.21 13.40 20.36
CA GLY A 263 -2.72 13.00 21.68
C GLY A 263 -3.16 11.55 21.81
N VAL A 264 -3.03 10.73 20.75
CA VAL A 264 -3.40 9.31 20.77
C VAL A 264 -2.15 8.44 20.89
N VAL A 265 -2.15 7.51 21.84
CA VAL A 265 -1.11 6.49 21.99
C VAL A 265 -1.33 5.41 20.92
N PRO A 266 -0.31 5.03 20.12
CA PRO A 266 -0.46 3.95 19.17
C PRO A 266 -0.54 2.59 19.89
N THR A 267 -1.65 1.90 19.66
CA THR A 267 -1.93 0.52 20.09
C THR A 267 -2.78 -0.17 19.03
N VAL A 268 -2.80 -1.50 19.02
CA VAL A 268 -3.66 -2.28 18.11
C VAL A 268 -5.12 -1.81 18.23
N ASP A 269 -5.62 -1.64 19.46
CA ASP A 269 -6.99 -1.18 19.71
C ASP A 269 -7.27 0.21 19.13
N THR A 270 -6.36 1.17 19.29
CA THR A 270 -6.53 2.52 18.73
C THR A 270 -6.44 2.54 17.21
N VAL A 271 -5.71 1.59 16.59
CA VAL A 271 -5.67 1.43 15.14
C VAL A 271 -6.98 0.83 14.64
N LEU A 272 -7.43 -0.27 15.24
CA LEU A 272 -8.65 -0.98 14.83
C LEU A 272 -9.90 -0.12 15.03
N SER A 273 -9.96 0.68 16.10
CA SER A 273 -11.05 1.63 16.34
C SER A 273 -10.99 2.90 15.47
N GLY A 274 -9.90 3.09 14.71
CA GLY A 274 -9.70 4.27 13.86
C GLY A 274 -9.33 5.55 14.64
N GLN A 275 -9.03 5.45 15.93
CA GLN A 275 -8.64 6.60 16.77
C GLN A 275 -7.21 7.07 16.49
N TYR A 276 -6.28 6.14 16.21
CA TYR A 276 -4.89 6.49 15.95
C TYR A 276 -4.72 7.05 14.52
N PRO A 277 -4.21 8.29 14.36
CA PRO A 277 -4.30 9.01 13.09
C PRO A 277 -3.30 8.52 12.03
N VAL A 278 -2.20 7.90 12.45
CA VAL A 278 -1.14 7.40 11.55
C VAL A 278 -1.36 5.92 11.24
N ALA A 279 -2.61 5.59 10.93
CA ALA A 279 -3.01 4.27 10.50
C ALA A 279 -3.91 4.36 9.26
N ARG A 280 -4.00 3.24 8.54
CA ARG A 280 -4.92 3.10 7.42
C ARG A 280 -5.33 1.64 7.20
N PRO A 281 -6.56 1.41 6.72
CA PRO A 281 -6.92 0.12 6.20
C PRO A 281 -6.16 -0.17 4.89
N LEU A 282 -5.85 -1.45 4.68
CA LEU A 282 -5.21 -1.96 3.48
C LEU A 282 -6.19 -2.83 2.71
N PHE A 283 -6.11 -2.80 1.38
CA PHE A 283 -7.02 -3.48 0.49
C PHE A 283 -6.27 -4.14 -0.67
N PHE A 284 -6.92 -5.11 -1.28
CA PHE A 284 -6.78 -5.37 -2.70
C PHE A 284 -8.15 -5.47 -3.37
N TYR A 285 -8.17 -5.31 -4.68
CA TYR A 285 -9.38 -5.39 -5.49
C TYR A 285 -9.25 -6.53 -6.47
N VAL A 286 -10.21 -7.45 -6.48
CA VAL A 286 -10.24 -8.57 -7.42
C VAL A 286 -11.16 -8.23 -8.59
N LYS A 287 -10.66 -8.49 -9.80
CA LYS A 287 -11.45 -8.36 -11.02
C LYS A 287 -12.38 -9.57 -11.13
N GLY A 288 -13.65 -9.40 -10.80
CA GLY A 288 -14.61 -10.50 -10.77
C GLY A 288 -14.74 -11.22 -12.13
N ALA A 289 -14.57 -10.49 -13.23
CA ALA A 289 -14.57 -11.05 -14.59
C ALA A 289 -13.42 -12.05 -14.86
N HIS A 290 -12.37 -12.06 -14.03
CA HIS A 290 -11.26 -13.01 -14.12
C HIS A 290 -11.47 -14.27 -13.29
N ILE A 291 -12.46 -14.30 -12.39
CA ILE A 291 -12.78 -15.49 -11.60
C ILE A 291 -13.38 -16.57 -12.52
N GLY A 292 -12.78 -17.75 -12.52
CA GLY A 292 -13.12 -18.86 -13.42
C GLY A 292 -12.44 -18.78 -14.79
N VAL A 293 -11.68 -17.71 -15.07
CA VAL A 293 -10.83 -17.56 -16.27
C VAL A 293 -9.36 -17.74 -15.90
N ILE A 294 -8.93 -17.11 -14.80
CA ILE A 294 -7.58 -17.23 -14.26
C ILE A 294 -7.59 -18.27 -13.14
N PRO A 295 -6.84 -19.38 -13.27
CA PRO A 295 -6.81 -20.44 -12.26
C PRO A 295 -6.39 -19.91 -10.88
N GLY A 296 -7.11 -20.32 -9.83
CA GLY A 296 -6.76 -20.02 -8.45
C GLY A 296 -7.11 -18.62 -7.95
N LEU A 297 -7.73 -17.76 -8.76
CA LEU A 297 -7.95 -16.35 -8.37
C LEU A 297 -8.86 -16.19 -7.14
N GLN A 298 -9.96 -16.95 -7.08
CA GLN A 298 -10.86 -16.89 -5.93
C GLN A 298 -10.21 -17.57 -4.71
N GLU A 299 -9.55 -18.70 -4.93
CA GLU A 299 -8.81 -19.44 -3.90
C GLU A 299 -7.70 -18.59 -3.28
N PHE A 300 -6.97 -17.82 -4.09
CA PHE A 300 -5.95 -16.89 -3.61
C PHE A 300 -6.57 -15.76 -2.78
N ALA A 301 -7.70 -15.19 -3.22
CA ALA A 301 -8.38 -14.14 -2.46
C ALA A 301 -8.87 -14.66 -1.10
N GLU A 302 -9.48 -15.84 -1.04
CA GLU A 302 -9.90 -16.48 0.21
C GLU A 302 -8.69 -16.86 1.09
N PHE A 303 -7.63 -17.40 0.48
CA PHE A 303 -6.40 -17.76 1.17
C PHE A 303 -5.70 -16.56 1.80
N PHE A 304 -5.65 -15.42 1.09
CA PHE A 304 -5.00 -14.20 1.57
C PHE A 304 -5.58 -13.78 2.92
N VAL A 305 -6.90 -13.78 3.04
CA VAL A 305 -7.61 -13.31 4.24
C VAL A 305 -7.93 -14.42 5.24
N ALA A 306 -7.49 -15.66 4.98
CA ALA A 306 -7.68 -16.76 5.90
C ALA A 306 -6.92 -16.48 7.21
N ASP A 307 -7.48 -16.95 8.34
CA ASP A 307 -6.87 -16.76 9.66
C ASP A 307 -5.41 -17.22 9.71
N ALA A 308 -5.11 -18.39 9.12
CA ALA A 308 -3.75 -18.93 9.05
C ALA A 308 -2.76 -18.03 8.27
N THR A 309 -3.26 -17.19 7.36
CA THR A 309 -2.44 -16.33 6.49
C THR A 309 -2.36 -14.91 7.03
N SER A 310 -3.48 -14.30 7.44
CA SER A 310 -3.58 -12.89 7.82
C SER A 310 -4.08 -12.62 9.24
N GLY A 311 -4.33 -13.66 10.03
CA GLY A 311 -4.78 -13.55 11.43
C GLY A 311 -3.67 -13.22 12.42
N PHE A 312 -4.00 -13.23 13.71
CA PHE A 312 -3.01 -13.12 14.78
C PHE A 312 -2.17 -14.40 14.83
N GLY A 313 -0.84 -14.25 14.90
CA GLY A 313 0.16 -15.33 14.80
C GLY A 313 0.52 -15.73 13.37
N SER A 314 0.03 -15.03 12.35
CA SER A 314 0.19 -15.43 10.95
C SER A 314 1.48 -14.89 10.30
N PRO A 315 1.85 -15.42 9.12
CA PRO A 315 2.97 -14.88 8.34
C PRO A 315 2.82 -13.39 7.98
N LEU A 316 1.60 -12.93 7.71
CA LEU A 316 1.39 -11.52 7.39
C LEU A 316 1.50 -10.61 8.62
N GLU A 317 1.06 -11.05 9.80
CA GLU A 317 1.30 -10.31 11.04
C GLU A 317 2.81 -10.21 11.32
N ALA A 318 3.56 -11.29 11.11
CA ALA A 318 5.01 -11.34 11.33
C ALA A 318 5.78 -10.28 10.51
N VAL A 319 5.26 -9.90 9.33
CA VAL A 319 5.83 -8.83 8.50
C VAL A 319 5.16 -7.47 8.70
N GLY A 320 4.28 -7.34 9.70
CA GLY A 320 3.79 -6.05 10.22
C GLY A 320 2.32 -5.73 9.91
N LEU A 321 1.55 -6.65 9.34
CA LEU A 321 0.11 -6.46 9.17
C LEU A 321 -0.55 -6.42 10.54
N ILE A 322 -1.48 -5.49 10.76
CA ILE A 322 -2.39 -5.54 11.91
C ILE A 322 -3.63 -6.31 11.43
N PRO A 323 -3.89 -7.53 11.94
CA PRO A 323 -4.97 -8.38 11.46
C PRO A 323 -6.36 -7.75 11.60
N LEU A 324 -7.28 -8.16 10.72
CA LEU A 324 -8.71 -7.94 10.91
C LEU A 324 -9.22 -8.69 12.15
N SER A 325 -10.26 -8.14 12.78
CA SER A 325 -11.07 -8.90 13.72
C SER A 325 -11.74 -10.10 13.03
N ASP A 326 -12.10 -11.13 13.80
CA ASP A 326 -12.73 -12.33 13.24
C ASP A 326 -14.07 -12.01 12.54
N ASP A 327 -14.86 -11.09 13.11
CA ASP A 327 -16.12 -10.62 12.51
C ASP A 327 -15.88 -9.91 11.17
N GLU A 328 -14.91 -9.00 11.09
CA GLU A 328 -14.54 -8.36 9.83
C GLU A 328 -14.03 -9.38 8.81
N ARG A 329 -13.16 -10.30 9.23
CA ARG A 329 -12.60 -11.34 8.35
C ARG A 329 -13.69 -12.23 7.76
N GLU A 330 -14.65 -12.67 8.56
CA GLU A 330 -15.77 -13.48 8.09
C GLU A 330 -16.64 -12.71 7.10
N GLN A 331 -16.88 -11.41 7.33
CA GLN A 331 -17.59 -10.56 6.36
C GLN A 331 -16.83 -10.46 5.02
N ILE A 332 -15.51 -10.25 5.06
CA ILE A 332 -14.68 -10.20 3.86
C ILE A 332 -14.67 -11.55 3.13
N LEU A 333 -14.57 -12.67 3.84
CA LEU A 333 -14.66 -14.01 3.24
C LEU A 333 -16.01 -14.24 2.54
N GLN A 334 -17.11 -13.80 3.14
CA GLN A 334 -18.43 -13.87 2.53
C GLN A 334 -18.54 -12.98 1.29
N GLN A 335 -17.95 -11.78 1.31
CA GLN A 335 -17.88 -10.90 0.14
C GLN A 335 -17.14 -11.56 -1.03
N ILE A 336 -16.00 -12.21 -0.76
CA ILE A 336 -15.23 -12.93 -1.78
C ILE A 336 -16.05 -14.10 -2.34
N ARG A 337 -16.62 -14.95 -1.48
CA ARG A 337 -17.37 -16.15 -1.89
C ARG A 337 -18.64 -15.81 -2.68
N SER A 338 -19.33 -14.74 -2.30
CA SER A 338 -20.51 -14.23 -3.01
C SER A 338 -20.18 -13.36 -4.22
N LYS A 339 -18.89 -13.04 -4.42
CA LYS A 339 -18.40 -12.13 -5.47
C LYS A 339 -19.09 -10.77 -5.42
N GLN A 340 -19.31 -10.27 -4.20
CA GLN A 340 -19.95 -8.99 -3.98
C GLN A 340 -19.12 -7.87 -4.61
N SER A 341 -19.73 -7.11 -5.53
CA SER A 341 -19.09 -5.99 -6.21
C SER A 341 -19.38 -4.66 -5.52
N LEU A 342 -18.44 -3.71 -5.65
CA LEU A 342 -18.66 -2.28 -5.44
C LEU A 342 -19.65 -1.66 -6.43
#